data_AF-R1B5I4-F1
#
_entry.id   AF-R1B5I4-F1
#
_cell.length_a   1.000
_cell.length_b   1.000
_cell.length_c   1.000
_cell.angle_alpha   90.00
_cell.angle_beta   90.00
_cell.angle_gamma   90.00
#
_symmetry.space_group_name_H-M   'P 1'
#
loop_
_entity.id
_entity.type
_entity.pdbx_description
1 polymer ?
#
loop_
_entity_poly.entity_id
_entity_poly.type
_entity_poly.pdbx_seq_one_letter_code
_entity_poly.pdbx_strand_id
1 'polypeptide(L)'
;MGDLLALRSDAYEAAGGRVVLAPEREGVPPLVLLDASYSSSDSLDALIPDGAPSLLRCTRLTIEGPFTLASGVVFEGDVRLTNGSGRVRQLPAGTYKDAHVRE
;
A
#
# COMPACT_ATOMS: atom_id res chain seq x y z
N MET A 1 -1.58 -10.01 -5.49
CA MET A 1 -1.32 -8.63 -5.96
C MET A 1 -0.73 -7.74 -4.86
N GLY A 2 -1.16 -7.89 -3.60
CA GLY A 2 -0.58 -7.16 -2.47
C GLY A 2 0.94 -7.29 -2.35
N ASP A 3 1.49 -8.48 -2.58
CA ASP A 3 2.95 -8.70 -2.57
C ASP A 3 3.69 -7.91 -3.66
N LEU A 4 3.08 -7.75 -4.84
CA LEU A 4 3.66 -6.93 -5.91
C LEU A 4 3.66 -5.45 -5.56
N LEU A 5 2.62 -4.97 -4.87
CA LEU A 5 2.58 -3.61 -4.35
C LEU A 5 3.69 -3.38 -3.32
N ALA A 6 3.88 -4.35 -2.42
CA ALA A 6 4.95 -4.33 -1.43
C ALA A 6 6.33 -4.29 -2.11
N LEU A 7 6.58 -5.16 -3.09
CA LEU A 7 7.84 -5.19 -3.85
C LEU A 7 8.11 -3.92 -4.66
N ARG A 8 7.06 -3.21 -5.09
CA ARG A 8 7.15 -1.92 -5.79
C ARG A 8 7.35 -0.73 -4.83
N SER A 9 7.15 -0.93 -3.54
CA SER A 9 7.26 0.11 -2.51
C SER A 9 8.67 0.14 -1.90
N ASP A 10 8.91 1.21 -1.14
CA ASP A 10 10.15 1.42 -0.37
C ASP A 10 10.39 0.38 0.75
N ALA A 11 9.44 -0.52 1.02
CA ALA A 11 9.65 -1.64 1.94
C ALA A 11 10.68 -2.65 1.43
N TYR A 12 10.98 -2.62 0.13
CA TYR A 12 12.01 -3.43 -0.47
C TYR A 12 13.00 -2.57 -1.25
N GLU A 13 14.28 -2.87 -1.08
CA GLU A 13 15.37 -2.15 -1.71
C GLU A 13 16.11 -3.06 -2.69
N ALA A 14 16.62 -2.47 -3.77
CA ALA A 14 17.44 -3.19 -4.74
C ALA A 14 18.89 -3.28 -4.24
N ALA A 15 19.26 -4.41 -3.62
CA ALA A 15 20.63 -4.69 -3.19
C ALA A 15 21.28 -5.75 -4.10
N GLY A 16 22.30 -5.34 -4.85
CA GLY A 16 23.11 -6.27 -5.65
C GLY A 16 22.33 -7.02 -6.74
N GLY A 17 21.32 -6.38 -7.34
CA GLY A 17 20.47 -7.00 -8.37
C GLY A 17 19.37 -7.91 -7.81
N ARG A 18 19.16 -7.92 -6.49
CA ARG A 18 18.05 -8.60 -5.82
C ARG A 18 17.21 -7.59 -5.04
N VAL A 19 15.91 -7.85 -5.02
CA VAL A 19 14.97 -7.10 -4.19
C VAL A 19 15.02 -7.72 -2.79
N VAL A 20 15.53 -6.97 -1.82
CA VAL A 20 15.66 -7.40 -0.42
C VAL A 20 14.76 -6.55 0.47
N LEU A 21 14.30 -7.12 1.57
CA LEU A 21 13.52 -6.36 2.55
C LEU A 21 14.40 -5.26 3.16
N ALA A 22 13.85 -4.05 3.28
CA ALA A 22 14.56 -2.94 3.90
C ALA A 22 15.02 -3.32 5.33
N PRO A 23 16.27 -2.98 5.72
CA PRO A 23 16.82 -3.36 7.03
C PRO A 23 16.04 -2.74 8.19
N GLU A 24 15.38 -1.60 7.96
CA GLU A 24 14.49 -0.92 8.91
C GLU A 24 13.28 -1.76 9.34
N ARG A 25 12.97 -2.81 8.59
CA ARG A 25 11.86 -3.72 8.87
C ARG A 25 12.25 -4.90 9.76
N GLU A 26 13.53 -5.02 10.12
CA GLU A 26 14.03 -6.05 11.03
C GLU A 26 13.64 -7.49 10.62
N GLY A 27 13.48 -7.74 9.31
CA GLY A 27 13.10 -9.06 8.77
C GLY A 27 11.59 -9.32 8.70
N VAL A 28 10.72 -8.36 9.06
CA VAL A 28 9.26 -8.52 9.01
C VAL A 28 8.68 -7.92 7.71
N PRO A 29 8.20 -8.73 6.75
CA PRO A 29 7.60 -8.21 5.52
C PRO A 29 6.25 -7.50 5.80
N PRO A 30 5.87 -6.48 5.00
CA PRO A 30 4.59 -5.80 5.19
C PRO A 30 3.45 -6.69 4.70
N LEU A 31 2.42 -6.84 5.52
CA LEU A 31 1.24 -7.60 5.12
C LEU A 31 0.27 -6.71 4.34
N VAL A 32 0.23 -6.86 3.02
CA VAL A 32 -0.67 -6.09 2.16
C VAL A 32 -1.86 -6.96 1.74
N LEU A 33 -3.03 -6.63 2.27
CA LEU A 33 -4.32 -7.24 1.96
C LEU A 33 -5.11 -6.29 1.07
N LEU A 34 -5.31 -6.68 -0.19
CA LEU A 34 -6.14 -5.95 -1.13
C LEU A 34 -7.44 -6.70 -1.36
N ASP A 35 -8.54 -5.97 -1.52
CA ASP A 35 -9.83 -6.51 -1.93
C ASP A 35 -9.76 -7.26 -3.28
N ALA A 36 -10.73 -8.14 -3.53
CA ALA A 36 -10.86 -8.91 -4.78
C ALA A 36 -10.86 -8.03 -6.04
N SER A 37 -11.32 -6.78 -5.92
CA SER A 37 -11.31 -5.77 -6.98
C SER A 37 -9.90 -5.45 -7.51
N TYR A 38 -8.86 -5.68 -6.70
CA TYR A 38 -7.44 -5.45 -7.04
C TYR A 38 -6.72 -6.71 -7.53
N SER A 39 -7.45 -7.66 -8.10
CA SER A 39 -6.89 -8.90 -8.64
C SER A 39 -6.17 -8.73 -9.98
N SER A 40 -6.31 -7.57 -10.64
CA SER A 40 -5.74 -7.28 -11.96
C SER A 40 -4.71 -6.16 -11.93
N SER A 41 -3.77 -6.18 -12.87
CA SER A 41 -2.72 -5.15 -12.97
C SER A 41 -3.31 -3.76 -13.21
N ASP A 42 -4.39 -3.68 -13.97
CA ASP A 42 -5.11 -2.43 -14.28
C ASP A 42 -5.70 -1.80 -13.01
N SER A 43 -6.34 -2.62 -12.16
CA SER A 43 -6.83 -2.18 -10.86
C SER A 43 -5.72 -1.70 -9.94
N LEU A 44 -4.54 -2.33 -10.01
CA LEU A 44 -3.38 -1.90 -9.24
C LEU A 44 -2.86 -0.56 -9.75
N ASP A 45 -2.80 -0.36 -11.06
CA ASP A 45 -2.43 0.93 -11.69
C ASP A 45 -3.43 2.04 -11.29
N ALA A 46 -4.72 1.73 -11.27
CA ALA A 46 -5.77 2.64 -10.80
C ALA A 46 -5.69 2.95 -9.29
N LEU A 47 -5.16 2.02 -8.49
CA LEU A 47 -4.88 2.23 -7.06
C LEU A 47 -3.70 3.16 -6.86
N ILE A 48 -2.64 3.01 -7.66
CA ILE A 48 -1.38 3.75 -7.52
C ILE A 48 -0.97 4.43 -8.83
N PRO A 49 -1.79 5.34 -9.38
CA PRO A 49 -1.52 5.96 -10.67
C PRO A 49 -0.26 6.85 -10.63
N ASP A 50 0.08 7.37 -9.45
CA ASP A 50 1.25 8.22 -9.22
C ASP A 50 2.42 7.45 -8.57
N GLY A 51 2.29 6.12 -8.42
CA GLY A 51 3.32 5.25 -7.84
C GLY A 51 2.94 4.62 -6.49
N ALA A 52 3.73 3.62 -6.09
CA ALA A 52 3.48 2.86 -4.87
C ALA A 52 3.66 3.74 -3.61
N PRO A 53 2.79 3.59 -2.58
CA PRO A 53 2.94 4.30 -1.32
C PRO A 53 4.17 3.81 -0.54
N SER A 54 4.63 4.60 0.42
CA SER A 54 5.69 4.15 1.33
C SER A 54 5.13 3.13 2.32
N LEU A 55 5.62 1.90 2.25
CA LEU A 55 5.28 0.80 3.17
C LEU A 55 6.42 0.46 4.13
N LEU A 56 7.50 1.22 4.13
CA LEU A 56 8.71 0.98 4.93
C LEU A 56 8.40 0.69 6.41
N ARG A 57 7.55 1.50 7.04
CA ARG A 57 7.11 1.35 8.44
C ARG A 57 5.71 0.72 8.58
N CYS A 58 5.12 0.23 7.51
CA CYS A 58 3.81 -0.41 7.53
C CYS A 58 3.92 -1.87 7.97
N THR A 59 3.19 -2.26 9.00
CA THR A 59 3.09 -3.65 9.45
C THR A 59 2.01 -4.37 8.66
N ARG A 60 0.84 -3.74 8.51
CA ARG A 60 -0.30 -4.30 7.81
C ARG A 60 -1.09 -3.20 7.11
N LEU A 61 -1.37 -3.41 5.83
CA LEU A 61 -2.20 -2.54 5.02
C LEU A 61 -3.39 -3.34 4.50
N THR A 62 -4.60 -2.93 4.85
CA THR A 62 -5.84 -3.54 4.34
C THR A 62 -6.60 -2.51 3.53
N ILE A 63 -6.85 -2.78 2.25
CA ILE A 63 -7.62 -1.88 1.37
C ILE A 63 -8.88 -2.60 0.89
N GLU A 64 -10.03 -2.13 1.34
CA GLU A 64 -11.35 -2.65 1.01
C GLU A 64 -12.13 -1.61 0.20
N GLY A 65 -12.47 -1.96 -1.04
CA GLY A 65 -13.19 -1.06 -1.95
C GLY A 65 -12.27 -0.18 -2.80
N PRO A 66 -12.86 0.63 -3.70
CA PRO A 66 -12.10 1.35 -4.72
C PRO A 66 -11.46 2.63 -4.18
N PHE A 67 -10.15 2.59 -3.98
CA PHE A 67 -9.29 3.71 -3.62
C PHE A 67 -8.29 4.06 -4.73
N THR A 68 -7.84 5.31 -4.69
CA THR A 68 -6.69 5.83 -5.44
C THR A 68 -5.75 6.52 -4.46
N LEU A 69 -4.52 6.06 -4.35
CA LEU A 69 -3.49 6.63 -3.50
C LEU A 69 -2.78 7.73 -4.28
N ALA A 70 -2.73 8.92 -3.70
CA ALA A 70 -1.87 9.98 -4.21
C ALA A 70 -0.39 9.66 -3.97
N SER A 71 0.51 10.25 -4.75
CA SER A 71 1.94 10.19 -4.46
C SER A 71 2.28 10.90 -3.16
N GLY A 72 3.20 10.32 -2.40
CA GLY A 72 3.57 10.80 -1.06
C GLY A 72 2.68 10.27 0.07
N VAL A 73 1.84 9.27 -0.19
CA VAL A 73 1.15 8.52 0.89
C VAL A 73 2.15 7.64 1.62
N VAL A 74 2.18 7.75 2.95
CA VAL A 74 3.04 6.98 3.84
C VAL A 74 2.18 6.19 4.82
N PHE A 75 2.38 4.88 4.87
CA PHE A 75 1.69 4.00 5.82
C PHE A 75 2.64 3.53 6.92
N GLU A 76 2.19 3.64 8.16
CA GLU A 76 2.94 3.21 9.35
C GLU A 76 2.06 2.35 10.26
N GLY A 77 2.59 1.25 10.79
CA GLY A 77 1.85 0.35 11.68
C GLY A 77 0.71 -0.41 10.99
N ASP A 78 -0.45 -0.50 11.64
CA ASP A 78 -1.66 -1.16 11.11
C ASP A 78 -2.61 -0.14 10.47
N VAL A 79 -2.71 -0.14 9.14
CA VAL A 79 -3.58 0.77 8.40
C VAL A 79 -4.67 0.01 7.67
N ARG A 80 -5.91 0.47 7.84
CA ARG A 80 -7.07 -0.04 7.13
C ARG A 80 -7.75 1.08 6.37
N LEU A 81 -8.04 0.83 5.11
CA LEU A 81 -8.85 1.70 4.25
C LEU A 81 -10.11 0.93 3.89
N THR A 82 -11.28 1.52 4.15
CA THR A 82 -12.56 0.92 3.79
C THR A 82 -13.41 1.94 3.05
N ASN A 83 -13.76 1.65 1.81
CA ASN A 83 -14.66 2.45 0.98
C ASN A 83 -15.95 1.68 0.72
N GLY A 84 -17.03 2.13 1.35
CA GLY A 84 -18.37 1.55 1.16
C GLY A 84 -19.21 2.28 0.10
N SER A 85 -18.71 3.39 -0.42
CA SER A 85 -19.44 4.31 -1.30
C SER A 85 -19.58 3.83 -2.74
N GLY A 86 -18.85 2.77 -3.12
CA GLY A 86 -18.89 2.17 -4.47
C GLY A 86 -18.30 3.03 -5.59
N ARG A 87 -17.75 4.20 -5.25
CA ARG A 87 -17.04 5.11 -6.17
C ARG A 87 -15.58 5.18 -5.77
N VAL A 88 -14.70 5.30 -6.75
CA VAL A 88 -13.26 5.48 -6.51
C VAL A 88 -13.02 6.72 -5.66
N ARG A 89 -12.32 6.55 -4.54
CA ARG A 89 -12.00 7.65 -3.62
C ARG A 89 -10.50 7.89 -3.56
N GLN A 90 -10.09 9.14 -3.73
CA GLN A 90 -8.69 9.51 -3.66
C GLN A 90 -8.26 9.73 -2.22
N LEU A 91 -7.24 9.00 -1.78
CA LEU A 91 -6.56 9.20 -0.52
C LEU A 91 -5.45 10.26 -0.72
N PRO A 92 -5.53 11.43 -0.07
CA PRO A 92 -4.55 12.48 -0.23
C PRO A 92 -3.19 12.06 0.36
N ALA A 93 -2.13 12.67 -0.18
CA ALA A 93 -0.77 12.52 0.33
C ALA A 93 -0.71 12.88 1.81
N GLY A 94 -0.05 12.04 2.59
CA GLY A 94 -0.03 12.16 4.04
C GLY A 94 0.43 10.88 4.72
N THR A 95 0.72 11.02 6.00
CA THR A 95 1.16 9.92 6.84
C THR A 95 -0.02 9.36 7.61
N TYR A 96 -0.33 8.09 7.37
CA TYR A 96 -1.39 7.35 8.04
C TYR A 96 -0.73 6.32 8.95
N LYS A 97 -0.79 6.57 10.25
CA LYS A 97 -0.21 5.71 11.27
C LYS A 97 -1.29 5.09 12.13
N ASP A 98 -1.31 3.76 12.20
CA ASP A 98 -2.24 2.99 13.05
C ASP A 98 -3.70 3.47 12.91
N ALA A 99 -4.11 3.75 11.67
CA ALA A 99 -5.33 4.48 11.35
C ALA A 99 -6.30 3.64 10.52
N HIS A 100 -7.60 3.78 10.82
CA HIS A 100 -8.67 3.24 9.98
C HIS A 100 -9.37 4.38 9.24
N VAL A 101 -9.07 4.52 7.95
CA VAL A 101 -9.74 5.48 7.06
C VAL A 101 -11.00 4.84 6.51
N ARG A 102 -12.13 5.52 6.68
CA ARG A 102 -13.45 5.05 6.21
C ARG A 102 -14.08 6.14 5.36
N GLU A 103 -14.41 5.81 4.12
CA GLU A 103 -14.94 6.73 3.09
C GLU A 103 -16.17 6.16 2.38
#